data_AF-A0AAV7YTQ1-F1
#
_entry.id   AF-A0AAV7YTQ1-F1
#
_cell.length_a   1.000
_cell.length_b   1.000
_cell.length_c   1.000
_cell.angle_alpha   90.00
_cell.angle_beta   90.00
_cell.angle_gamma   90.00
#
_symmetry.space_group_name_H-M   'P 1'
#
loop_
_entity.id
_entity.type
_entity.pdbx_description
1 polymer ?
#
loop_
_entity_poly.entity_id
_entity_poly.type
_entity_poly.pdbx_seq_one_letter_code
_entity_poly.pdbx_strand_id
1 'polypeptide(L)'
;MKSQTFKVLLHVYDLSMGMAKSLSPMLIGKQIEAIYHTAVVVYGREYFYGGGICEGTPGRTQYGTPMKVEEIGETVIPKDVFVDFLRNISHKYTQQTYDLIKNNCNNFSNQTCEFLSGNQIPSYILDLPKIALQSPLGKMIEPMLTNLNQSSHLNPNYGQQGFDMSIPIHVPEINPNQSTMGRFQNQGGGSGQNLNLNSILDNFGGYSDNNTYQNTNYNTNNWNNSFNNTNYNNSNTNNTNNFNTFKDQNQNKNVNTSKNKEKENTKSNFLQPKTGKKKNNHKHDNLTDLKITQNQIPFKFPAYRIESIIDKVYSFQIGLTKKEKGYFEEIKKILIKSKKNLVSCQEIISEEILLFIKVLLENKLAEKQMFPVLDLIRIISLLPLSIEHTLRIFAPFFLKYGSELMSKLELLEENKQDSENAQTAVINLMMILRSFANTFQHEKGIKYWIEKSNFNNLIEFLSTSLLLDHHAATENLILASSSLFVNVAMLLYKLKEENSDFNKEHSFTILTSSIILLQRLLEKNTEFTNKDNKSISRIIAGICKVLWRDDSLVDLFLQFGLDLEKIFEKKNSKSFNQVNIAAGELQQILN
;
A
#
# COMPACT_ATOMS: atom_id res chain seq x y z
N MET A 1 -40.80 40.51 11.05
CA MET A 1 -39.79 39.63 11.70
C MET A 1 -38.43 39.95 11.09
N LYS A 2 -37.30 39.75 11.80
CA LYS A 2 -36.00 39.69 11.11
C LYS A 2 -35.94 38.37 10.35
N SER A 3 -35.61 38.38 9.07
CA SER A 3 -35.30 37.14 8.35
C SER A 3 -34.00 36.58 8.94
N GLN A 4 -33.97 35.28 9.24
CA GLN A 4 -32.75 34.63 9.68
C GLN A 4 -31.87 34.40 8.44
N THR A 5 -30.69 35.03 8.40
CA THR A 5 -29.69 34.72 7.38
C THR A 5 -28.83 33.54 7.83
N PHE A 6 -28.40 32.74 6.86
CA PHE A 6 -27.47 31.63 7.05
C PHE A 6 -26.31 31.79 6.07
N LYS A 7 -25.07 31.61 6.52
CA LYS A 7 -23.91 31.59 5.62
C LYS A 7 -23.96 30.36 4.72
N VAL A 8 -23.62 30.57 3.46
CA VAL A 8 -23.44 29.54 2.43
C VAL A 8 -21.94 29.43 2.20
N LEU A 9 -21.35 28.35 2.71
CA LEU A 9 -19.91 28.09 2.58
C LEU A 9 -19.69 26.99 1.54
N LEU A 10 -18.57 27.06 0.82
CA LEU A 10 -18.08 25.98 -0.03
C LEU A 10 -16.86 25.35 0.65
N HIS A 11 -17.00 24.09 1.05
CA HIS A 11 -15.87 23.26 1.38
C HIS A 11 -15.20 22.80 0.09
N VAL A 12 -13.92 23.08 -0.06
CA VAL A 12 -13.09 22.67 -1.20
C VAL A 12 -12.09 21.61 -0.71
N TYR A 13 -11.94 20.56 -1.49
CA TYR A 13 -11.12 19.39 -1.20
C TYR A 13 -10.21 19.06 -2.38
N ASP A 14 -8.99 18.61 -2.11
CA ASP A 14 -8.09 18.07 -3.13
C ASP A 14 -8.10 16.54 -3.13
N LEU A 15 -8.76 15.94 -4.11
CA LEU A 15 -8.75 14.48 -4.31
C LEU A 15 -7.35 13.94 -4.66
N SER A 16 -6.42 14.81 -5.06
CA SER A 16 -5.02 14.46 -5.34
C SER A 16 -4.08 14.63 -4.15
N MET A 17 -4.57 15.13 -3.01
CA MET A 17 -3.78 15.34 -1.77
C MET A 17 -2.42 16.03 -2.01
N GLY A 18 -2.40 17.07 -2.84
CA GLY A 18 -1.22 17.84 -3.26
C GLY A 18 -0.59 17.40 -4.58
N MET A 19 -0.82 16.17 -5.06
CA MET A 19 -0.14 15.63 -6.25
C MET A 19 -0.40 16.46 -7.52
N ALA A 20 -1.60 17.01 -7.71
CA ALA A 20 -1.90 17.83 -8.87
C ALA A 20 -1.08 19.13 -8.89
N LYS A 21 -0.74 19.68 -7.71
CA LYS A 21 0.13 20.85 -7.59
C LYS A 21 1.55 20.55 -8.05
N SER A 22 2.10 19.40 -7.71
CA SER A 22 3.43 18.97 -8.15
C SER A 22 3.48 18.54 -9.63
N LEU A 23 2.50 17.75 -10.08
CA LEU A 23 2.62 17.01 -11.35
C LEU A 23 2.05 17.73 -12.57
N SER A 24 1.09 18.64 -12.38
CA SER A 24 0.36 19.24 -13.51
C SER A 24 1.19 20.03 -14.53
N PRO A 25 2.28 20.75 -14.17
CA PRO A 25 3.14 21.39 -15.16
C PRO A 25 3.80 20.38 -16.11
N MET A 26 4.13 19.18 -15.61
CA MET A 26 4.75 18.10 -16.39
C MET A 26 3.71 17.31 -17.20
N LEU A 27 2.57 16.97 -16.59
CA LEU A 27 1.57 16.07 -17.19
C LEU A 27 0.66 16.78 -18.21
N ILE A 28 0.15 17.97 -17.89
CA ILE A 28 -0.82 18.70 -18.72
C ILE A 28 -0.28 20.03 -19.26
N GLY A 29 1.01 20.33 -19.04
CA GLY A 29 1.66 21.55 -19.54
C GLY A 29 1.20 22.84 -18.87
N LYS A 30 0.45 22.75 -17.77
CA LYS A 30 -0.14 23.89 -17.06
C LYS A 30 -0.33 23.58 -15.58
N GLN A 31 0.01 24.56 -14.74
CA GLN A 31 -0.24 24.50 -13.31
C GLN A 31 -1.74 24.50 -13.00
N ILE A 32 -2.18 23.50 -12.25
CA ILE A 32 -3.40 23.48 -11.41
C ILE A 32 -2.97 23.22 -9.96
N GLU A 33 -3.77 23.60 -8.98
CA GLU A 33 -3.39 23.44 -7.55
C GLU A 33 -3.91 22.16 -6.89
N ALA A 34 -4.96 21.55 -7.44
CA ALA A 34 -5.66 20.39 -6.88
C ALA A 34 -6.57 19.72 -7.93
N ILE A 35 -7.03 18.50 -7.64
CA ILE A 35 -8.21 17.91 -8.28
C ILE A 35 -9.40 18.19 -7.37
N TYR A 36 -10.18 19.21 -7.69
CA TYR A 36 -11.22 19.71 -6.79
C TYR A 36 -12.43 18.78 -6.67
N HIS A 37 -12.71 18.34 -5.44
CA HIS A 37 -14.06 18.02 -4.99
C HIS A 37 -14.62 19.19 -4.19
N THR A 38 -15.93 19.39 -4.22
CA THR A 38 -16.59 20.45 -3.44
C THR A 38 -17.92 20.00 -2.84
N ALA A 39 -18.22 20.54 -1.66
CA ALA A 39 -19.47 20.38 -0.96
C ALA A 39 -19.98 21.74 -0.43
N VAL A 40 -21.29 21.94 -0.40
CA VAL A 40 -21.91 23.17 0.12
C VAL A 40 -22.31 22.97 1.57
N VAL A 41 -21.85 23.86 2.45
CA VAL A 41 -22.18 23.85 3.88
C VAL A 41 -23.17 24.97 4.19
N VAL A 42 -24.37 24.58 4.65
CA VAL A 42 -25.48 25.49 4.98
C VAL A 42 -26.40 24.81 6.02
N TYR A 43 -27.06 25.61 6.88
CA TYR A 43 -27.89 25.12 8.00
C TYR A 43 -27.17 24.09 8.92
N GLY A 44 -25.84 24.20 9.05
CA GLY A 44 -25.00 23.32 9.88
C GLY A 44 -24.74 21.92 9.30
N ARG A 45 -25.07 21.67 8.03
CA ARG A 45 -24.86 20.37 7.34
C ARG A 45 -24.14 20.58 6.01
N GLU A 46 -23.48 19.53 5.53
CA GLU A 46 -22.64 19.53 4.33
C GLU A 46 -23.30 18.70 3.22
N TYR A 47 -23.52 19.28 2.04
CA TYR A 47 -24.24 18.64 0.94
C TYR A 47 -23.34 18.49 -0.28
N PHE A 48 -23.29 17.29 -0.87
CA PHE A 48 -22.47 16.97 -2.03
C PHE A 48 -23.14 15.92 -2.93
N TYR A 49 -22.53 15.65 -4.09
CA TYR A 49 -22.99 14.63 -5.04
C TYR A 49 -21.97 13.50 -5.12
N GLY A 50 -22.38 12.28 -4.76
CA GLY A 50 -21.54 11.08 -4.80
C GLY A 50 -22.40 9.82 -4.95
N GLY A 51 -22.80 9.50 -6.18
CA GLY A 51 -23.81 8.46 -6.46
C GLY A 51 -25.26 8.89 -6.19
N GLY A 52 -25.46 9.87 -5.31
CA GLY A 52 -26.72 10.59 -5.08
C GLY A 52 -26.43 11.96 -4.44
N ILE A 53 -27.48 12.73 -4.15
CA ILE A 53 -27.35 13.91 -3.26
C ILE A 53 -27.21 13.40 -1.82
N CYS A 54 -26.05 13.66 -1.20
CA CYS A 54 -25.67 13.18 0.11
C CYS A 54 -25.59 14.34 1.14
N GLU A 55 -25.83 14.07 2.43
CA GLU A 55 -25.77 15.06 3.52
C GLU A 55 -24.87 14.58 4.68
N GLY A 56 -23.70 15.19 4.85
CA GLY A 56 -22.72 14.90 5.90
C GLY A 56 -22.73 15.88 7.08
N THR A 57 -21.81 15.67 8.02
CA THR A 57 -21.40 16.66 9.03
C THR A 57 -20.20 17.44 8.49
N PRO A 58 -20.18 18.78 8.53
CA PRO A 58 -19.12 19.61 7.93
C PRO A 58 -17.71 19.18 8.32
N GLY A 59 -16.88 18.84 7.33
CA GLY A 59 -15.48 18.43 7.54
C GLY A 59 -15.32 17.06 8.21
N ARG A 60 -16.36 16.21 8.14
CA ARG A 60 -16.41 14.83 8.67
C ARG A 60 -16.97 13.84 7.64
N THR A 61 -17.01 14.22 6.37
CA THR A 61 -17.27 13.34 5.22
C THR A 61 -16.04 12.50 4.89
N GLN A 62 -16.16 11.55 3.95
CA GLN A 62 -15.04 10.75 3.42
C GLN A 62 -13.88 11.59 2.85
N TYR A 63 -14.12 12.85 2.51
CA TYR A 63 -13.11 13.78 2.00
C TYR A 63 -12.29 14.46 3.12
N GLY A 64 -12.65 14.23 4.39
CA GLY A 64 -11.90 14.69 5.57
C GLY A 64 -12.04 16.19 5.85
N THR A 65 -10.90 16.83 6.11
CA THR A 65 -10.81 18.29 6.35
C THR A 65 -10.67 19.03 5.01
N PRO A 66 -11.49 20.07 4.73
CA PRO A 66 -11.36 20.84 3.50
C PRO A 66 -10.02 21.59 3.44
N MET A 67 -9.39 21.60 2.25
CA MET A 67 -8.17 22.37 2.00
C MET A 67 -8.42 23.89 2.03
N LYS A 68 -9.66 24.30 1.75
CA LYS A 68 -10.11 25.69 1.74
C LYS A 68 -11.60 25.74 2.05
N VAL A 69 -12.03 26.75 2.79
CA VAL A 69 -13.44 27.08 3.02
C VAL A 69 -13.68 28.47 2.44
N GLU A 70 -14.46 28.54 1.36
CA GLU A 70 -14.84 29.81 0.72
C GLU A 70 -16.21 30.25 1.25
N GLU A 71 -16.39 31.53 1.55
CA GLU A 71 -17.72 32.08 1.83
C GLU A 71 -18.37 32.56 0.52
N ILE A 72 -19.38 31.83 0.04
CA ILE A 72 -20.07 32.10 -1.24
C ILE A 72 -21.20 33.12 -1.06
N GLY A 73 -21.65 33.35 0.18
CA GLY A 73 -22.56 34.44 0.53
C GLY A 73 -23.45 34.10 1.73
N GLU A 74 -24.57 34.80 1.83
CA GLU A 74 -25.64 34.48 2.78
C GLU A 74 -26.92 34.11 2.03
N THR A 75 -27.77 33.29 2.66
CA THR A 75 -29.10 32.95 2.19
C THR A 75 -30.16 33.32 3.22
N VAL A 76 -31.34 33.70 2.74
CA VAL A 76 -32.58 33.86 3.53
C VAL A 76 -33.58 32.73 3.26
N ILE A 77 -33.20 31.72 2.47
CA ILE A 77 -34.08 30.61 2.11
C ILE A 77 -34.29 29.71 3.36
N PRO A 78 -35.53 29.30 3.68
CA PRO A 78 -35.80 28.32 4.74
C PRO A 78 -35.21 26.93 4.43
N LYS A 79 -34.78 26.16 5.44
CA LYS A 79 -34.19 24.82 5.22
C LYS A 79 -35.16 23.87 4.51
N ASP A 80 -36.45 23.94 4.81
CA ASP A 80 -37.52 23.20 4.14
C ASP A 80 -37.58 23.51 2.63
N VAL A 81 -37.63 24.78 2.24
CA VAL A 81 -37.58 25.21 0.83
C VAL A 81 -36.30 24.74 0.14
N PHE A 82 -35.16 24.72 0.84
CA PHE A 82 -33.91 24.17 0.31
C PHE A 82 -33.97 22.64 0.12
N VAL A 83 -34.55 21.91 1.06
CA VAL A 83 -34.77 20.46 0.92
C VAL A 83 -35.70 20.15 -0.26
N ASP A 84 -36.74 20.96 -0.48
CA ASP A 84 -37.60 20.85 -1.67
C ASP A 84 -36.88 21.20 -2.97
N PHE A 85 -35.94 22.15 -2.97
CA PHE A 85 -35.03 22.34 -4.10
C PHE A 85 -34.18 21.08 -4.37
N LEU A 86 -33.52 20.52 -3.35
CA LEU A 86 -32.71 19.29 -3.49
C LEU A 86 -33.53 18.12 -4.04
N ARG A 87 -34.76 17.93 -3.54
CA ARG A 87 -35.73 16.95 -4.04
C ARG A 87 -36.01 17.16 -5.53
N ASN A 88 -36.31 18.39 -5.94
CA ASN A 88 -36.61 18.74 -7.33
C ASN A 88 -35.43 18.54 -8.28
N ILE A 89 -34.18 18.71 -7.82
CA ILE A 89 -32.97 18.53 -8.66
C ILE A 89 -32.39 17.10 -8.62
N SER A 90 -32.82 16.25 -7.68
CA SER A 90 -32.28 14.89 -7.45
C SER A 90 -32.18 14.02 -8.72
N HIS A 91 -33.14 14.12 -9.63
CA HIS A 91 -33.16 13.38 -10.91
C HIS A 91 -32.00 13.73 -11.86
N LYS A 92 -31.29 14.85 -11.62
CA LYS A 92 -30.07 15.25 -12.36
C LYS A 92 -28.78 14.76 -11.70
N TYR A 93 -28.88 14.24 -10.47
CA TYR A 93 -27.78 13.95 -9.57
C TYR A 93 -27.92 12.53 -8.98
N THR A 94 -28.08 11.55 -9.87
CA THR A 94 -28.13 10.11 -9.59
C THR A 94 -26.83 9.41 -10.01
N GLN A 95 -26.60 8.16 -9.63
CA GLN A 95 -25.41 7.39 -10.06
C GLN A 95 -25.35 7.22 -11.58
N GLN A 96 -26.50 7.13 -12.25
CA GLN A 96 -26.60 6.97 -13.70
C GLN A 96 -26.32 8.27 -14.47
N THR A 97 -26.40 9.43 -13.80
CA THR A 97 -26.14 10.75 -14.40
C THR A 97 -24.75 11.30 -14.06
N TYR A 98 -23.93 10.58 -13.30
CA TYR A 98 -22.61 11.07 -12.87
C TYR A 98 -21.61 11.04 -14.03
N ASP A 99 -21.02 12.18 -14.35
CA ASP A 99 -19.98 12.33 -15.39
C ASP A 99 -18.83 13.16 -14.81
N LEU A 100 -17.63 12.56 -14.70
CA LEU A 100 -16.43 13.17 -14.15
C LEU A 100 -16.09 14.55 -14.76
N ILE A 101 -16.48 14.80 -16.01
CA ILE A 101 -16.17 16.01 -16.78
C ILE A 101 -17.36 16.99 -16.79
N LYS A 102 -18.59 16.48 -16.92
CA LYS A 102 -19.78 17.29 -17.29
C LYS A 102 -20.84 17.40 -16.20
N ASN A 103 -20.92 16.45 -15.28
CA ASN A 103 -21.94 16.42 -14.23
C ASN A 103 -21.39 15.71 -12.98
N ASN A 104 -20.57 16.45 -12.23
CA ASN A 104 -19.91 15.99 -11.02
C ASN A 104 -20.26 16.86 -9.81
N CYS A 105 -19.59 16.60 -8.69
CA CYS A 105 -19.67 17.32 -7.42
C CYS A 105 -19.67 18.85 -7.56
N ASN A 106 -18.85 19.37 -8.46
CA ASN A 106 -18.66 20.82 -8.66
C ASN A 106 -19.84 21.43 -9.45
N ASN A 107 -20.46 20.68 -10.36
CA ASN A 107 -21.69 21.10 -11.03
C ASN A 107 -22.87 21.18 -10.04
N PHE A 108 -22.99 20.17 -9.17
CA PHE A 108 -23.98 20.16 -8.08
C PHE A 108 -23.79 21.34 -7.11
N SER A 109 -22.57 21.55 -6.63
CA SER A 109 -22.24 22.64 -5.71
C SER A 109 -22.48 24.01 -6.35
N ASN A 110 -22.20 24.18 -7.65
CA ASN A 110 -22.53 25.41 -8.35
C ASN A 110 -24.05 25.67 -8.42
N GLN A 111 -24.85 24.72 -8.90
CA GLN A 111 -26.30 24.91 -8.99
C GLN A 111 -26.94 25.14 -7.61
N THR A 112 -26.35 24.55 -6.56
CA THR A 112 -26.76 24.72 -5.17
C THR A 112 -26.43 26.11 -4.62
N CYS A 113 -25.22 26.63 -4.87
CA CYS A 113 -24.84 27.99 -4.50
C CYS A 113 -25.63 29.06 -5.28
N GLU A 114 -25.84 28.87 -6.58
CA GLU A 114 -26.67 29.75 -7.40
C GLU A 114 -28.10 29.85 -6.83
N PHE A 115 -28.69 28.73 -6.40
CA PHE A 115 -30.01 28.73 -5.76
C PHE A 115 -30.01 29.41 -4.39
N LEU A 116 -29.00 29.14 -3.55
CA LEU A 116 -28.97 29.62 -2.17
C LEU A 116 -28.62 31.11 -2.03
N SER A 117 -27.61 31.61 -2.74
CA SER A 117 -27.11 32.99 -2.60
C SER A 117 -27.01 33.77 -3.91
N GLY A 118 -27.42 33.19 -5.05
CA GLY A 118 -27.29 33.82 -6.38
C GLY A 118 -25.86 33.82 -6.94
N ASN A 119 -24.89 33.28 -6.21
CA ASN A 119 -23.47 33.31 -6.56
C ASN A 119 -22.97 31.95 -7.02
N GLN A 120 -22.10 31.96 -8.04
CA GLN A 120 -21.41 30.77 -8.53
C GLN A 120 -20.23 30.38 -7.63
N ILE A 121 -19.81 29.11 -7.70
CA ILE A 121 -18.54 28.69 -7.09
C ILE A 121 -17.35 29.20 -7.92
N PRO A 122 -16.13 29.32 -7.36
CA PRO A 122 -14.98 29.87 -8.09
C PRO A 122 -14.71 29.16 -9.43
N SER A 123 -14.57 29.93 -10.51
CA SER A 123 -14.46 29.40 -11.88
C SER A 123 -13.26 28.46 -12.08
N TYR A 124 -12.18 28.64 -11.32
CA TYR A 124 -11.01 27.75 -11.35
C TYR A 124 -11.35 26.29 -10.98
N ILE A 125 -12.46 26.06 -10.28
CA ILE A 125 -13.00 24.73 -9.94
C ILE A 125 -13.80 24.18 -11.14
N LEU A 126 -14.69 24.99 -11.71
CA LEU A 126 -15.57 24.60 -12.82
C LEU A 126 -14.85 24.42 -14.17
N ASP A 127 -13.78 25.18 -14.40
CA ASP A 127 -12.99 25.11 -15.62
C ASP A 127 -11.90 24.02 -15.57
N LEU A 128 -11.67 23.38 -14.41
CA LEU A 128 -10.64 22.35 -14.26
C LEU A 128 -10.75 21.21 -15.30
N PRO A 129 -11.93 20.61 -15.59
CA PRO A 129 -12.04 19.57 -16.63
C PRO A 129 -11.71 20.09 -18.03
N LYS A 130 -12.09 21.34 -18.35
CA LYS A 130 -11.77 21.99 -19.63
C LYS A 130 -10.26 22.22 -19.76
N ILE A 131 -9.62 22.66 -18.68
CA ILE A 131 -8.17 22.89 -18.60
C ILE A 131 -7.40 21.58 -18.80
N ALA A 132 -7.85 20.49 -18.19
CA ALA A 132 -7.26 19.16 -18.38
C ALA A 132 -7.39 18.70 -19.84
N LEU A 133 -8.61 18.70 -20.40
CA LEU A 133 -8.91 18.23 -21.76
C LEU A 133 -8.32 19.11 -22.89
N GLN A 134 -7.94 20.35 -22.61
CA GLN A 134 -7.23 21.18 -23.58
C GLN A 134 -5.78 20.71 -23.81
N SER A 135 -5.17 20.01 -22.84
CA SER A 135 -3.81 19.48 -22.95
C SER A 135 -3.69 18.27 -23.89
N PRO A 136 -2.50 17.99 -24.46
CA PRO A 136 -2.29 16.79 -25.29
C PRO A 136 -2.55 15.49 -24.54
N LEU A 137 -2.13 15.39 -23.26
CA LEU A 137 -2.39 14.23 -22.42
C LEU A 137 -3.89 14.08 -22.14
N GLY A 138 -4.59 15.19 -21.83
CA GLY A 138 -6.03 15.22 -21.60
C GLY A 138 -6.83 14.60 -22.74
N LYS A 139 -6.52 14.96 -23.99
CA LYS A 139 -7.15 14.39 -25.20
C LYS A 139 -6.83 12.91 -25.40
N MET A 140 -5.66 12.45 -24.94
CA MET A 140 -5.28 11.04 -25.00
C MET A 140 -6.03 10.20 -23.96
N ILE A 141 -6.34 10.77 -22.79
CA ILE A 141 -7.07 10.08 -21.71
C ILE A 141 -8.59 10.32 -21.73
N GLU A 142 -9.11 11.24 -22.53
CA GLU A 142 -10.55 11.52 -22.68
C GLU A 142 -11.39 10.25 -22.97
N PRO A 143 -10.96 9.30 -23.83
CA PRO A 143 -11.68 8.04 -24.01
C PRO A 143 -11.66 7.16 -22.75
N MET A 144 -10.56 7.16 -21.98
CA MET A 144 -10.44 6.41 -20.74
C MET A 144 -11.34 7.00 -19.64
N LEU A 145 -11.39 8.33 -19.50
CA LEU A 145 -12.31 9.02 -18.59
C LEU A 145 -13.78 8.75 -18.97
N THR A 146 -14.09 8.71 -20.27
CA THR A 146 -15.43 8.34 -20.77
C THR A 146 -15.79 6.89 -20.45
N ASN A 147 -14.83 5.96 -20.57
CA ASN A 147 -15.02 4.55 -20.20
C ASN A 147 -15.13 4.35 -18.68
N LEU A 148 -14.47 5.18 -17.87
CA LEU A 148 -14.60 5.18 -16.41
C LEU A 148 -15.99 5.65 -15.96
N ASN A 149 -16.53 6.71 -16.58
CA ASN A 149 -17.94 7.10 -16.39
C ASN A 149 -18.87 5.89 -16.66
N GLN A 150 -18.76 5.26 -17.84
CA GLN A 150 -19.59 4.10 -18.20
C GLN A 150 -19.44 2.91 -17.23
N SER A 151 -18.22 2.64 -16.76
CA SER A 151 -17.94 1.55 -15.81
C SER A 151 -18.53 1.81 -14.43
N SER A 152 -18.57 3.07 -13.99
CA SER A 152 -19.14 3.47 -12.68
C SER A 152 -20.65 3.25 -12.56
N HIS A 153 -21.36 3.14 -13.69
CA HIS A 153 -22.80 2.85 -13.72
C HIS A 153 -23.15 1.36 -13.51
N LEU A 154 -22.16 0.45 -13.45
CA LEU A 154 -22.38 -1.00 -13.39
C LEU A 154 -22.30 -1.63 -11.99
N ASN A 155 -22.12 -0.85 -10.93
CA ASN A 155 -22.05 -1.35 -9.55
C ASN A 155 -23.08 -0.65 -8.63
N PRO A 156 -24.24 -1.26 -8.30
CA PRO A 156 -25.38 -0.58 -7.66
C PRO A 156 -25.18 -0.09 -6.22
N ASN A 157 -24.07 -0.43 -5.55
CA ASN A 157 -23.96 -0.26 -4.09
C ASN A 157 -23.22 1.02 -3.63
N TYR A 158 -22.54 1.75 -4.54
CA TYR A 158 -21.80 2.98 -4.22
C TYR A 158 -22.70 4.24 -4.10
N GLY A 159 -23.83 4.13 -3.39
CA GLY A 159 -24.80 5.24 -3.31
C GLY A 159 -25.82 5.20 -2.16
N GLN A 160 -25.78 4.22 -1.24
CA GLN A 160 -26.80 4.10 -0.19
C GLN A 160 -26.55 4.95 1.07
N GLN A 161 -26.33 6.25 0.87
CA GLN A 161 -26.69 7.31 1.82
C GLN A 161 -27.52 8.42 1.14
N GLY A 162 -28.38 8.02 0.18
CA GLY A 162 -29.44 8.88 -0.32
C GLY A 162 -30.52 9.13 0.75
N PHE A 163 -31.14 10.31 0.72
CA PHE A 163 -32.29 10.62 1.57
C PHE A 163 -33.45 9.66 1.32
N ASP A 164 -33.88 8.89 2.33
CA ASP A 164 -35.18 8.22 2.26
C ASP A 164 -36.29 9.28 2.29
N MET A 165 -37.05 9.30 1.20
CA MET A 165 -38.11 10.27 0.93
C MET A 165 -39.49 9.80 1.43
N SER A 166 -39.57 8.63 2.06
CA SER A 166 -40.83 7.91 2.31
C SER A 166 -41.56 8.28 3.61
N ILE A 167 -40.93 9.05 4.51
CA ILE A 167 -41.36 9.16 5.92
C ILE A 167 -42.12 10.48 6.20
N PRO A 168 -43.37 10.43 6.73
CA PRO A 168 -44.09 11.62 7.17
C PRO A 168 -43.41 12.34 8.34
N ILE A 169 -43.41 13.68 8.31
CA ILE A 169 -42.81 14.51 9.36
C ILE A 169 -43.64 14.43 10.65
N HIS A 170 -43.05 13.88 11.72
CA HIS A 170 -43.62 13.95 13.07
C HIS A 170 -42.88 15.02 13.88
N VAL A 171 -43.61 16.03 14.37
CA VAL A 171 -43.06 17.14 15.16
C VAL A 171 -43.01 16.71 16.63
N PRO A 172 -41.86 16.77 17.33
CA PRO A 172 -41.79 16.40 18.74
C PRO A 172 -42.35 17.51 19.64
N GLU A 173 -43.38 17.22 20.42
CA GLU A 173 -43.77 18.08 21.54
C GLU A 173 -42.77 17.93 22.71
N ILE A 174 -42.40 19.05 23.33
CA ILE A 174 -41.52 19.08 24.50
C ILE A 174 -42.39 18.98 25.76
N ASN A 175 -42.29 17.87 26.49
CA ASN A 175 -42.92 17.72 27.81
C ASN A 175 -41.85 17.71 28.94
N PRO A 176 -41.67 18.81 29.68
CA PRO A 176 -40.56 18.97 30.62
C PRO A 176 -40.89 18.45 32.02
N ASN A 177 -40.95 17.12 32.20
CA ASN A 177 -40.97 16.51 33.54
C ASN A 177 -40.57 15.03 33.55
N GLN A 178 -39.33 14.72 33.93
CA GLN A 178 -38.99 13.72 34.98
C GLN A 178 -37.48 13.60 35.18
N SER A 179 -37.04 13.74 36.44
CA SER A 179 -35.66 13.54 36.87
C SER A 179 -35.60 12.49 37.98
N THR A 180 -34.85 11.39 37.78
CA THR A 180 -34.42 10.53 38.89
C THR A 180 -33.16 9.72 38.57
N MET A 181 -32.27 9.60 39.56
CA MET A 181 -31.25 8.54 39.60
C MET A 181 -31.90 7.20 39.97
N GLY A 182 -31.37 6.07 39.46
CA GLY A 182 -31.83 4.73 39.85
C GLY A 182 -30.76 3.65 39.63
N ARG A 183 -30.41 2.89 40.68
CA ARG A 183 -29.36 1.86 40.69
C ARG A 183 -29.80 0.52 40.07
N PHE A 184 -28.81 -0.18 39.48
CA PHE A 184 -28.61 -1.64 39.44
C PHE A 184 -29.79 -2.60 39.73
N GLN A 185 -29.97 -3.58 38.85
CA GLN A 185 -29.89 -4.99 39.27
C GLN A 185 -29.44 -5.92 38.12
N ASN A 186 -29.06 -7.15 38.46
CA ASN A 186 -28.47 -8.15 37.57
C ASN A 186 -29.12 -9.52 37.86
N GLN A 187 -29.67 -10.18 36.84
CA GLN A 187 -30.11 -11.58 36.93
C GLN A 187 -29.75 -12.34 35.64
N GLY A 188 -29.13 -13.50 35.84
CA GLY A 188 -28.46 -14.28 34.80
C GLY A 188 -29.34 -15.12 33.88
N GLY A 189 -28.68 -15.83 32.97
CA GLY A 189 -29.21 -17.08 32.41
C GLY A 189 -29.42 -17.12 30.89
N GLY A 190 -28.35 -17.11 30.10
CA GLY A 190 -28.42 -17.42 28.66
C GLY A 190 -27.08 -17.92 28.11
N SER A 191 -27.01 -19.19 27.70
CA SER A 191 -25.76 -19.85 27.31
C SER A 191 -25.38 -19.59 25.84
N GLY A 192 -24.67 -18.50 25.58
CA GLY A 192 -23.98 -18.26 24.31
C GLY A 192 -22.47 -18.30 24.48
N GLN A 193 -21.78 -19.25 23.81
CA GLN A 193 -20.31 -19.28 23.78
C GLN A 193 -19.77 -18.22 22.79
N ASN A 194 -19.61 -16.99 23.27
CA ASN A 194 -18.89 -15.96 22.53
C ASN A 194 -17.40 -16.33 22.41
N LEU A 195 -17.01 -16.85 21.25
CA LEU A 195 -15.62 -17.13 20.88
C LEU A 195 -14.88 -15.81 20.67
N ASN A 196 -14.16 -15.34 21.69
CA ASN A 196 -13.36 -14.12 21.62
C ASN A 196 -12.17 -14.29 20.65
N LEU A 197 -12.33 -13.88 19.38
CA LEU A 197 -11.32 -14.03 18.33
C LEU A 197 -9.95 -13.43 18.69
N ASN A 198 -9.89 -12.43 19.56
CA ASN A 198 -8.62 -11.83 20.00
C ASN A 198 -7.73 -12.86 20.71
N SER A 199 -8.29 -13.80 21.50
CA SER A 199 -7.49 -14.86 22.13
C SER A 199 -6.95 -15.89 21.14
N ILE A 200 -7.50 -15.96 19.92
CA ILE A 200 -6.94 -16.74 18.82
C ILE A 200 -5.76 -15.97 18.21
N LEU A 201 -5.91 -14.67 17.97
CA LEU A 201 -4.85 -13.80 17.46
C LEU A 201 -3.62 -13.77 18.39
N ASP A 202 -3.80 -13.73 19.71
CA ASP A 202 -2.69 -13.78 20.67
C ASP A 202 -1.95 -15.13 20.63
N ASN A 203 -2.68 -16.26 20.49
CA ASN A 203 -2.08 -17.59 20.41
C ASN A 203 -1.31 -17.85 19.10
N PHE A 204 -1.57 -17.09 18.03
CA PHE A 204 -0.81 -17.13 16.78
C PHE A 204 0.19 -15.96 16.61
N GLY A 205 0.03 -14.86 17.36
CA GLY A 205 0.89 -13.66 17.30
C GLY A 205 1.93 -13.56 18.42
N GLY A 206 1.81 -14.34 19.49
CA GLY A 206 2.62 -14.25 20.71
C GLY A 206 4.06 -14.79 20.63
N TYR A 207 4.90 -14.26 19.72
CA TYR A 207 6.36 -14.39 19.81
C TYR A 207 7.08 -13.08 19.46
N SER A 208 8.08 -12.73 20.26
CA SER A 208 8.94 -11.57 20.04
C SER A 208 9.90 -11.79 18.87
N ASP A 209 9.82 -10.96 17.82
CA ASP A 209 10.89 -10.88 16.81
C ASP A 209 12.18 -10.33 17.44
N ASN A 210 13.01 -11.21 18.02
CA ASN A 210 14.37 -10.86 18.42
C ASN A 210 15.32 -10.82 17.20
N ASN A 211 14.94 -10.04 16.19
CA ASN A 211 15.85 -9.54 15.15
C ASN A 211 16.55 -8.26 15.64
N THR A 212 17.15 -8.34 16.82
CA THR A 212 18.32 -7.51 17.14
C THR A 212 19.46 -7.92 16.21
N TYR A 213 20.31 -6.98 15.81
CA TYR A 213 21.46 -7.23 14.93
C TYR A 213 22.38 -8.32 15.51
N GLN A 214 22.24 -9.56 15.04
CA GLN A 214 23.14 -10.67 15.31
C GLN A 214 24.00 -10.88 14.05
N ASN A 215 25.24 -10.42 14.12
CA ASN A 215 26.20 -10.51 13.02
C ASN A 215 26.72 -11.96 12.89
N THR A 216 26.09 -12.77 12.04
CA THR A 216 26.53 -14.15 11.76
C THR A 216 27.16 -14.24 10.37
N ASN A 217 28.50 -14.31 10.33
CA ASN A 217 29.27 -14.43 9.09
C ASN A 217 28.84 -15.66 8.27
N TYR A 218 28.24 -15.44 7.10
CA TYR A 218 28.01 -16.47 6.08
C TYR A 218 28.35 -15.92 4.69
N ASN A 219 28.88 -16.81 3.84
CA ASN A 219 29.63 -16.46 2.61
C ASN A 219 28.89 -15.53 1.63
N THR A 220 29.36 -14.29 1.51
CA THR A 220 28.97 -13.34 0.47
C THR A 220 29.71 -13.65 -0.84
N ASN A 221 29.16 -14.52 -1.69
CA ASN A 221 29.73 -14.79 -3.02
C ASN A 221 28.73 -15.17 -4.14
N ASN A 222 27.52 -15.64 -3.82
CA ASN A 222 26.60 -16.16 -4.85
C ASN A 222 25.82 -15.10 -5.65
N TRP A 223 26.06 -13.80 -5.43
CA TRP A 223 25.21 -12.75 -6.02
C TRP A 223 25.81 -12.05 -7.25
N ASN A 224 27.11 -12.19 -7.52
CA ASN A 224 27.81 -11.46 -8.59
C ASN A 224 27.82 -12.18 -9.96
N ASN A 225 27.36 -13.44 -10.04
CA ASN A 225 27.59 -14.31 -11.22
C ASN A 225 26.34 -14.64 -12.06
N SER A 226 25.12 -14.24 -11.66
CA SER A 226 23.88 -14.63 -12.39
C SER A 226 23.46 -13.66 -13.50
N PHE A 227 24.14 -12.50 -13.63
CA PHE A 227 23.90 -11.50 -14.67
C PHE A 227 24.99 -11.53 -15.75
N ASN A 228 25.07 -12.63 -16.50
CA ASN A 228 25.85 -12.68 -17.72
C ASN A 228 25.24 -13.59 -18.79
N ASN A 229 24.90 -12.97 -19.93
CA ASN A 229 24.73 -13.56 -21.26
C ASN A 229 23.63 -14.63 -21.47
N THR A 230 22.48 -14.18 -21.95
CA THR A 230 21.52 -15.01 -22.74
C THR A 230 21.20 -14.34 -24.07
N ASN A 231 22.16 -14.36 -25.00
CA ASN A 231 21.86 -14.08 -26.41
C ASN A 231 20.97 -15.19 -26.99
N TYR A 232 19.84 -14.80 -27.60
CA TYR A 232 19.03 -15.71 -28.38
C TYR A 232 19.79 -16.18 -29.63
N ASN A 233 19.75 -17.49 -29.90
CA ASN A 233 19.65 -17.99 -31.26
C ASN A 233 19.00 -19.39 -31.29
N ASN A 234 18.47 -19.75 -32.46
CA ASN A 234 17.49 -20.83 -32.61
C ASN A 234 18.04 -22.01 -33.44
N SER A 235 17.26 -23.10 -33.51
CA SER A 235 17.31 -24.23 -34.46
C SER A 235 18.27 -25.41 -34.22
N ASN A 236 17.64 -26.54 -33.86
CA ASN A 236 17.69 -27.87 -34.49
C ASN A 236 18.93 -28.81 -34.50
N THR A 237 18.55 -30.10 -34.40
CA THR A 237 19.14 -31.34 -34.98
C THR A 237 20.40 -32.00 -34.37
N ASN A 238 20.13 -33.12 -33.69
CA ASN A 238 20.68 -34.47 -33.89
C ASN A 238 22.16 -34.83 -33.63
N ASN A 239 22.27 -35.95 -32.89
CA ASN A 239 23.19 -37.09 -33.05
C ASN A 239 24.60 -37.14 -32.41
N THR A 240 24.69 -38.11 -31.48
CA THR A 240 25.73 -39.16 -31.35
C THR A 240 27.14 -38.90 -30.80
N ASN A 241 27.46 -39.70 -29.78
CA ASN A 241 28.67 -40.51 -29.60
C ASN A 241 29.99 -39.91 -29.04
N ASN A 242 30.24 -40.33 -27.78
CA ASN A 242 31.39 -41.17 -27.37
C ASN A 242 32.74 -40.56 -26.90
N PHE A 243 33.11 -41.04 -25.70
CA PHE A 243 34.44 -41.55 -25.27
C PHE A 243 35.59 -40.59 -24.86
N ASN A 244 35.73 -40.50 -23.52
CA ASN A 244 36.89 -40.96 -22.73
C ASN A 244 38.24 -40.20 -22.61
N THR A 245 38.80 -40.41 -21.41
CA THR A 245 40.24 -40.53 -21.03
C THR A 245 41.15 -39.29 -20.84
N PHE A 246 41.22 -38.86 -19.57
CA PHE A 246 42.42 -38.84 -18.69
C PHE A 246 43.72 -38.07 -19.05
N LYS A 247 44.31 -37.45 -17.99
CA LYS A 247 45.76 -37.22 -17.73
C LYS A 247 46.49 -36.13 -18.55
N ASP A 248 47.53 -35.43 -18.06
CA ASP A 248 48.10 -35.24 -16.69
C ASP A 248 49.09 -34.04 -16.69
N GLN A 249 49.50 -33.52 -15.51
CA GLN A 249 50.82 -32.85 -15.24
C GLN A 249 51.19 -31.53 -16.02
N ASN A 250 52.22 -30.71 -15.68
CA ASN A 250 52.86 -30.35 -14.40
C ASN A 250 53.56 -28.95 -14.44
N GLN A 251 53.73 -28.34 -13.25
CA GLN A 251 54.74 -27.36 -12.75
C GLN A 251 55.85 -26.81 -13.71
N ASN A 252 56.28 -25.52 -13.62
CA ASN A 252 57.29 -25.04 -12.63
C ASN A 252 57.61 -23.50 -12.69
N LYS A 253 57.93 -22.89 -11.52
CA LYS A 253 59.07 -21.99 -11.13
C LYS A 253 59.56 -20.87 -12.10
N ASN A 254 60.05 -19.68 -11.69
CA ASN A 254 60.25 -18.95 -10.41
C ASN A 254 60.28 -17.41 -10.74
N VAL A 255 60.95 -16.40 -10.13
CA VAL A 255 62.06 -16.17 -9.15
C VAL A 255 61.86 -14.80 -8.44
N ASN A 256 62.53 -14.56 -7.29
CA ASN A 256 62.49 -13.31 -6.50
C ASN A 256 63.33 -12.15 -7.07
N THR A 257 63.04 -10.89 -6.69
CA THR A 257 63.86 -10.06 -5.77
C THR A 257 63.22 -8.68 -5.47
N SER A 258 63.72 -7.97 -4.45
CA SER A 258 63.03 -6.85 -3.78
C SER A 258 63.96 -5.70 -3.35
N LYS A 259 63.43 -4.47 -3.13
CA LYS A 259 63.95 -3.46 -2.20
C LYS A 259 63.01 -2.24 -2.00
N ASN A 260 63.09 -1.61 -0.82
CA ASN A 260 62.28 -0.45 -0.39
C ASN A 260 63.10 0.86 -0.45
N LYS A 261 62.43 2.04 -0.43
CA LYS A 261 62.59 3.05 0.66
C LYS A 261 61.66 4.28 0.58
N GLU A 262 61.31 4.75 1.78
CA GLU A 262 60.74 6.05 2.22
C GLU A 262 61.38 7.29 1.54
N LYS A 263 60.80 8.51 1.52
CA LYS A 263 60.42 9.34 2.70
C LYS A 263 59.53 10.57 2.37
N GLU A 264 59.39 11.51 3.31
CA GLU A 264 58.30 12.50 3.41
C GLU A 264 58.62 13.97 3.02
N ASN A 265 57.55 14.78 2.95
CA ASN A 265 57.37 16.12 3.58
C ASN A 265 57.52 17.47 2.81
N THR A 266 56.47 18.29 2.99
CA THR A 266 56.37 19.78 3.09
C THR A 266 56.32 20.76 1.88
N LYS A 267 55.23 21.57 1.91
CA LYS A 267 55.11 23.05 1.73
C LYS A 267 54.99 23.74 0.35
N SER A 268 53.75 24.17 0.08
CA SER A 268 53.29 25.53 -0.34
C SER A 268 53.86 26.26 -1.57
N ASN A 269 52.98 26.65 -2.51
CA ASN A 269 52.65 28.07 -2.74
C ASN A 269 51.35 28.29 -3.53
N PHE A 270 50.78 29.49 -3.44
CA PHE A 270 49.55 29.94 -4.12
C PHE A 270 49.82 30.46 -5.54
N LEU A 271 48.91 30.20 -6.48
CA LEU A 271 48.49 31.16 -7.53
C LEU A 271 47.27 30.62 -8.34
N GLN A 272 46.20 31.40 -8.40
CA GLN A 272 45.16 31.30 -9.45
C GLN A 272 45.41 32.42 -10.48
N PRO A 273 45.06 32.22 -11.77
CA PRO A 273 43.70 32.62 -12.18
C PRO A 273 42.96 31.61 -13.07
N LYS A 274 41.66 31.88 -13.19
CA LYS A 274 40.63 31.28 -14.06
C LYS A 274 41.06 31.41 -15.55
N THR A 275 40.55 30.66 -16.54
CA THR A 275 39.18 30.12 -16.75
C THR A 275 39.16 28.87 -17.65
N GLY A 276 38.18 27.98 -17.49
CA GLY A 276 37.74 27.11 -18.60
C GLY A 276 37.04 25.80 -18.20
N LYS A 277 35.79 25.61 -18.66
CA LYS A 277 35.01 24.35 -18.70
C LYS A 277 34.83 23.61 -17.35
N LYS A 278 33.66 23.78 -16.72
CA LYS A 278 33.19 22.90 -15.65
C LYS A 278 33.11 21.45 -16.15
N LYS A 279 33.67 20.50 -15.40
CA LYS A 279 33.14 19.12 -15.34
C LYS A 279 32.03 19.10 -14.29
N ASN A 280 30.95 18.37 -14.57
CA ASN A 280 30.03 17.94 -13.52
C ASN A 280 30.67 16.74 -12.84
N ASN A 281 31.38 16.97 -11.73
CA ASN A 281 31.76 15.88 -10.83
C ASN A 281 30.54 15.51 -9.99
N HIS A 282 30.25 14.22 -9.84
CA HIS A 282 29.14 13.74 -9.03
C HIS A 282 29.38 14.04 -7.54
N LYS A 283 28.29 14.32 -6.81
CA LYS A 283 28.30 14.57 -5.35
C LYS A 283 28.32 13.27 -4.52
N HIS A 284 28.07 12.11 -5.13
CA HIS A 284 27.65 10.89 -4.43
C HIS A 284 28.80 10.02 -3.85
N ASP A 285 30.07 10.41 -4.01
CA ASP A 285 31.21 9.59 -3.58
C ASP A 285 31.37 9.50 -2.04
N ASN A 286 30.82 10.47 -1.29
CA ASN A 286 30.85 10.48 0.18
C ASN A 286 29.69 9.68 0.83
N LEU A 287 28.80 9.08 0.03
CA LEU A 287 27.59 8.40 0.50
C LEU A 287 27.77 6.87 0.64
N THR A 288 29.01 6.39 0.76
CA THR A 288 29.35 4.96 0.80
C THR A 288 29.04 4.23 2.11
N ASP A 289 28.55 4.91 3.15
CA ASP A 289 28.51 4.36 4.51
C ASP A 289 27.08 4.08 5.04
N LEU A 290 26.06 4.19 4.20
CA LEU A 290 24.68 3.85 4.55
C LEU A 290 24.50 2.34 4.79
N LYS A 291 24.04 1.98 6.00
CA LYS A 291 24.04 0.61 6.52
C LYS A 291 22.78 -0.15 6.13
N ILE A 292 21.69 0.55 5.84
CA ILE A 292 20.44 -0.01 5.31
C ILE A 292 20.50 -0.14 3.78
N THR A 293 21.13 0.81 3.07
CA THR A 293 21.02 0.83 1.60
C THR A 293 21.93 -0.16 0.86
N GLN A 294 22.92 -0.78 1.49
CA GLN A 294 23.88 -1.64 0.75
C GLN A 294 23.66 -3.15 0.84
N ASN A 295 23.50 -3.73 2.04
CA ASN A 295 23.56 -5.19 2.23
C ASN A 295 22.41 -5.79 3.07
N GLN A 296 21.16 -5.36 2.82
CA GLN A 296 20.00 -6.00 3.44
C GLN A 296 19.61 -7.33 2.77
N ILE A 297 19.26 -8.30 3.61
CA ILE A 297 18.51 -9.51 3.23
C ILE A 297 17.03 -9.11 3.19
N PRO A 298 16.26 -9.50 2.15
CA PRO A 298 14.82 -9.19 2.09
C PRO A 298 14.08 -9.72 3.33
N PHE A 299 13.03 -9.03 3.77
CA PHE A 299 12.19 -9.47 4.86
C PHE A 299 11.44 -10.76 4.52
N LYS A 300 11.22 -11.59 5.54
CA LYS A 300 10.44 -12.84 5.49
C LYS A 300 9.66 -13.06 6.78
N PHE A 301 8.63 -13.90 6.67
CA PHE A 301 7.77 -14.38 7.74
C PHE A 301 7.90 -15.92 7.84
N PRO A 302 8.94 -16.44 8.52
CA PRO A 302 9.25 -17.87 8.61
C PRO A 302 8.67 -18.56 9.86
N ALA A 303 7.83 -17.90 10.65
CA ALA A 303 7.27 -18.43 11.89
C ALA A 303 5.94 -19.16 11.64
N TYR A 304 5.86 -20.42 12.05
CA TYR A 304 4.68 -21.28 11.86
C TYR A 304 4.58 -22.36 12.96
N ARG A 305 3.39 -22.93 13.11
CA ARG A 305 3.10 -24.14 13.91
C ARG A 305 2.30 -25.11 13.03
N ILE A 306 3.00 -25.98 12.29
CA ILE A 306 2.39 -26.78 11.21
C ILE A 306 1.24 -27.68 11.68
N GLU A 307 1.36 -28.30 12.86
CA GLU A 307 0.28 -29.09 13.47
C GLU A 307 -0.96 -28.21 13.69
N SER A 308 -0.82 -27.07 14.39
CA SER A 308 -1.93 -26.15 14.66
C SER A 308 -2.61 -25.59 13.39
N ILE A 309 -1.89 -25.51 12.28
CA ILE A 309 -2.44 -25.10 10.97
C ILE A 309 -3.28 -26.23 10.37
N ILE A 310 -2.76 -27.46 10.37
CA ILE A 310 -3.44 -28.64 9.79
C ILE A 310 -4.62 -29.06 10.67
N ASP A 311 -4.47 -29.06 11.99
CA ASP A 311 -5.57 -29.26 12.95
C ASP A 311 -6.70 -28.25 12.69
N LYS A 312 -6.37 -26.99 12.38
CA LYS A 312 -7.37 -25.97 12.05
C LYS A 312 -8.08 -26.26 10.73
N VAL A 313 -7.37 -26.70 9.68
CA VAL A 313 -7.98 -27.15 8.42
C VAL A 313 -8.92 -28.35 8.65
N TYR A 314 -8.48 -29.36 9.40
CA TYR A 314 -9.30 -30.53 9.73
C TYR A 314 -10.51 -30.17 10.61
N SER A 315 -10.40 -29.16 11.49
CA SER A 315 -11.52 -28.69 12.33
C SER A 315 -12.71 -28.15 11.52
N PHE A 316 -12.50 -27.75 10.27
CA PHE A 316 -13.56 -27.26 9.38
C PHE A 316 -14.41 -28.36 8.74
N GLN A 317 -14.07 -29.65 8.91
CA GLN A 317 -14.84 -30.82 8.45
C GLN A 317 -15.18 -30.84 6.93
N ILE A 318 -14.36 -30.17 6.12
CA ILE A 318 -14.47 -29.93 4.66
C ILE A 318 -14.36 -31.17 3.73
N GLY A 319 -14.85 -32.34 4.16
CA GLY A 319 -15.06 -33.49 3.28
C GLY A 319 -13.83 -34.11 2.61
N LEU A 320 -12.62 -33.88 3.15
CA LEU A 320 -11.36 -34.35 2.54
C LEU A 320 -11.31 -35.89 2.37
N THR A 321 -11.02 -36.33 1.16
CA THR A 321 -10.76 -37.74 0.81
C THR A 321 -9.47 -38.25 1.45
N LYS A 322 -9.27 -39.58 1.43
CA LYS A 322 -8.02 -40.21 1.92
C LYS A 322 -6.78 -39.71 1.18
N LYS A 323 -6.88 -39.40 -0.12
CA LYS A 323 -5.77 -38.87 -0.93
C LYS A 323 -5.43 -37.44 -0.51
N GLU A 324 -6.43 -36.59 -0.35
CA GLU A 324 -6.24 -35.18 0.03
C GLU A 324 -5.67 -35.02 1.45
N LYS A 325 -6.06 -35.89 2.39
CA LYS A 325 -5.41 -35.96 3.72
C LYS A 325 -3.94 -36.40 3.62
N GLY A 326 -3.61 -37.28 2.67
CA GLY A 326 -2.23 -37.68 2.38
C GLY A 326 -1.34 -36.50 1.97
N TYR A 327 -1.84 -35.58 1.13
CA TYR A 327 -1.11 -34.36 0.75
C TYR A 327 -0.76 -33.49 1.97
N PHE A 328 -1.68 -33.34 2.94
CA PHE A 328 -1.39 -32.57 4.17
C PHE A 328 -0.30 -33.22 5.02
N GLU A 329 -0.30 -34.54 5.17
CA GLU A 329 0.78 -35.25 5.87
C GLU A 329 2.12 -35.19 5.11
N GLU A 330 2.12 -35.08 3.78
CA GLU A 330 3.32 -34.86 2.99
C GLU A 330 3.90 -33.45 3.19
N ILE A 331 3.06 -32.40 3.10
CA ILE A 331 3.43 -31.01 3.44
C ILE A 331 4.00 -30.95 4.86
N LYS A 332 3.31 -31.56 5.82
CA LYS A 332 3.72 -31.65 7.23
C LYS A 332 5.09 -32.29 7.40
N LYS A 333 5.30 -33.46 6.80
CA LYS A 333 6.57 -34.19 6.82
C LYS A 333 7.72 -33.34 6.26
N ILE A 334 7.50 -32.65 5.15
CA ILE A 334 8.49 -31.76 4.51
C ILE A 334 8.82 -30.56 5.41
N LEU A 335 7.81 -29.87 5.93
CA LEU A 335 8.01 -28.69 6.78
C LEU A 335 8.64 -29.05 8.13
N ILE A 336 8.27 -30.17 8.76
CA ILE A 336 8.95 -30.68 9.97
C ILE A 336 10.42 -31.00 9.67
N LYS A 337 10.72 -31.67 8.54
CA LYS A 337 12.09 -32.01 8.12
C LYS A 337 12.96 -30.76 7.88
N SER A 338 12.37 -29.68 7.37
CA SER A 338 13.05 -28.39 7.12
C SER A 338 13.48 -27.63 8.39
N LYS A 339 12.89 -27.97 9.54
CA LYS A 339 13.12 -27.31 10.85
C LYS A 339 13.03 -25.78 10.74
N LYS A 340 14.08 -25.06 11.20
CA LYS A 340 14.14 -23.59 11.24
C LYS A 340 14.67 -22.94 9.94
N ASN A 341 15.11 -23.70 8.93
CA ASN A 341 15.74 -23.14 7.73
C ASN A 341 15.05 -23.57 6.43
N LEU A 342 13.83 -23.08 6.25
CA LEU A 342 13.02 -23.25 5.03
C LEU A 342 13.77 -22.78 3.77
N VAL A 343 14.51 -21.68 3.85
CA VAL A 343 15.15 -21.01 2.70
C VAL A 343 16.26 -21.86 2.08
N SER A 344 16.93 -22.73 2.84
CA SER A 344 17.92 -23.69 2.31
C SER A 344 17.36 -25.10 2.10
N CYS A 345 16.05 -25.30 2.22
CA CYS A 345 15.44 -26.63 2.17
C CYS A 345 15.53 -27.24 0.75
N GLN A 346 15.92 -28.51 0.67
CA GLN A 346 16.06 -29.25 -0.60
C GLN A 346 14.88 -30.22 -0.86
N GLU A 347 13.77 -30.05 -0.14
CA GLU A 347 12.51 -30.73 -0.43
C GLU A 347 11.66 -29.88 -1.40
N ILE A 348 10.75 -30.52 -2.12
CA ILE A 348 9.83 -29.89 -3.06
C ILE A 348 8.38 -30.31 -2.72
N ILE A 349 7.45 -29.35 -2.71
CA ILE A 349 6.02 -29.64 -2.75
C ILE A 349 5.63 -29.82 -4.23
N SER A 350 5.05 -30.97 -4.57
CA SER A 350 4.72 -31.30 -5.95
C SER A 350 3.64 -30.38 -6.53
N GLU A 351 3.66 -30.17 -7.85
CA GLU A 351 2.63 -29.34 -8.52
C GLU A 351 1.21 -29.88 -8.29
N GLU A 352 1.05 -31.20 -8.17
CA GLU A 352 -0.22 -31.86 -7.82
C GLU A 352 -0.77 -31.38 -6.46
N ILE A 353 0.09 -31.25 -5.45
CA ILE A 353 -0.29 -30.74 -4.12
C ILE A 353 -0.64 -29.26 -4.18
N LEU A 354 0.10 -28.45 -4.94
CA LEU A 354 -0.17 -27.02 -5.10
C LEU A 354 -1.49 -26.79 -5.85
N LEU A 355 -1.79 -27.58 -6.88
CA LEU A 355 -3.07 -27.55 -7.59
C LEU A 355 -4.23 -28.00 -6.69
N PHE A 356 -4.04 -29.02 -5.84
CA PHE A 356 -5.01 -29.38 -4.80
C PHE A 356 -5.29 -28.21 -3.84
N ILE A 357 -4.25 -27.54 -3.33
CA ILE A 357 -4.40 -26.37 -2.44
C ILE A 357 -5.14 -25.22 -3.15
N LYS A 358 -4.93 -25.00 -4.44
CA LYS A 358 -5.69 -24.03 -5.24
C LYS A 358 -7.16 -24.42 -5.36
N VAL A 359 -7.47 -25.66 -5.72
CA VAL A 359 -8.85 -26.19 -5.79
C VAL A 359 -9.55 -26.09 -4.43
N LEU A 360 -8.83 -26.30 -3.33
CA LEU A 360 -9.32 -26.18 -1.97
C LEU A 360 -9.76 -24.75 -1.62
N LEU A 361 -8.94 -23.74 -1.97
CA LEU A 361 -9.27 -22.33 -1.79
C LEU A 361 -10.44 -21.89 -2.69
N GLU A 362 -10.45 -22.30 -3.95
CA GLU A 362 -11.46 -21.84 -4.91
C GLU A 362 -12.84 -22.50 -4.75
N ASN A 363 -12.91 -23.76 -4.29
CA ASN A 363 -14.14 -24.57 -4.38
C ASN A 363 -14.58 -25.25 -3.08
N LYS A 364 -13.79 -25.23 -2.00
CA LYS A 364 -14.06 -26.01 -0.77
C LYS A 364 -13.98 -25.24 0.55
N LEU A 365 -13.62 -23.95 0.52
CA LEU A 365 -13.46 -23.12 1.72
C LEU A 365 -14.31 -21.85 1.62
N ALA A 366 -15.06 -21.55 2.67
CA ALA A 366 -15.58 -20.21 2.89
C ALA A 366 -14.44 -19.25 3.27
N GLU A 367 -14.62 -17.95 3.05
CA GLU A 367 -13.61 -16.90 3.31
C GLU A 367 -12.94 -17.01 4.70
N LYS A 368 -13.77 -17.22 5.75
CA LYS A 368 -13.35 -17.41 7.16
C LYS A 368 -12.60 -18.70 7.46
N GLN A 369 -12.50 -19.60 6.47
CA GLN A 369 -11.76 -20.86 6.54
C GLN A 369 -10.46 -20.83 5.73
N MET A 370 -10.22 -19.79 4.93
CA MET A 370 -9.05 -19.72 4.03
C MET A 370 -7.72 -19.48 4.78
N PHE A 371 -7.73 -18.72 5.88
CA PHE A 371 -6.51 -18.23 6.51
C PHE A 371 -5.44 -19.31 6.84
N PRO A 372 -5.75 -20.54 7.30
CA PRO A 372 -4.72 -21.54 7.58
C PRO A 372 -4.07 -22.07 6.31
N VAL A 373 -4.83 -22.14 5.21
CA VAL A 373 -4.34 -22.58 3.90
C VAL A 373 -3.50 -21.50 3.22
N LEU A 374 -3.87 -20.23 3.40
CA LEU A 374 -3.00 -19.10 3.05
C LEU A 374 -1.71 -19.09 3.88
N ASP A 375 -1.77 -19.46 5.17
CA ASP A 375 -0.59 -19.59 6.05
C ASP A 375 0.34 -20.75 5.62
N LEU A 376 -0.21 -21.84 5.08
CA LEU A 376 0.57 -22.90 4.42
C LEU A 376 1.28 -22.37 3.17
N ILE A 377 0.57 -21.70 2.25
CA ILE A 377 1.19 -21.17 1.02
C ILE A 377 2.30 -20.18 1.37
N ARG A 378 2.07 -19.29 2.34
CA ARG A 378 3.08 -18.37 2.89
C ARG A 378 4.37 -19.08 3.28
N ILE A 379 4.29 -20.25 3.89
CA ILE A 379 5.47 -21.04 4.29
C ILE A 379 6.06 -21.83 3.12
N ILE A 380 5.24 -22.34 2.21
CA ILE A 380 5.69 -23.01 0.97
C ILE A 380 6.46 -22.02 0.06
N SER A 381 6.08 -20.73 0.05
CA SER A 381 6.82 -19.64 -0.62
C SER A 381 8.25 -19.41 -0.08
N LEU A 382 8.65 -20.07 1.02
CA LEU A 382 10.04 -20.08 1.50
C LEU A 382 10.86 -21.28 1.00
N LEU A 383 10.27 -22.25 0.28
CA LEU A 383 10.98 -23.43 -0.22
C LEU A 383 11.55 -23.18 -1.64
N PRO A 384 12.89 -23.21 -1.83
CA PRO A 384 13.54 -22.79 -3.09
C PRO A 384 13.15 -23.64 -4.31
N LEU A 385 12.85 -24.92 -4.11
CA LEU A 385 12.43 -25.83 -5.20
C LEU A 385 10.94 -25.69 -5.56
N SER A 386 10.12 -25.16 -4.65
CA SER A 386 8.66 -25.04 -4.83
C SER A 386 8.23 -23.68 -5.36
N ILE A 387 9.06 -22.64 -5.18
CA ILE A 387 8.68 -21.23 -5.37
C ILE A 387 8.13 -20.88 -6.76
N GLU A 388 8.68 -21.46 -7.81
CA GLU A 388 8.31 -21.22 -9.21
C GLU A 388 6.89 -21.73 -9.52
N HIS A 389 6.61 -22.98 -9.13
CA HIS A 389 5.27 -23.56 -9.19
C HIS A 389 4.29 -22.81 -8.28
N THR A 390 4.74 -22.39 -7.09
CA THR A 390 3.93 -21.65 -6.11
C THR A 390 3.49 -20.31 -6.67
N LEU A 391 4.39 -19.54 -7.30
CA LEU A 391 4.05 -18.27 -7.94
C LEU A 391 3.14 -18.46 -9.15
N ARG A 392 3.47 -19.39 -10.07
CA ARG A 392 2.63 -19.70 -11.24
C ARG A 392 1.20 -20.08 -10.88
N ILE A 393 0.99 -20.76 -9.75
CA ILE A 393 -0.33 -21.22 -9.30
C ILE A 393 -1.06 -20.17 -8.46
N PHE A 394 -0.39 -19.51 -7.52
CA PHE A 394 -1.05 -18.67 -6.51
C PHE A 394 -0.95 -17.17 -6.74
N ALA A 395 0.05 -16.64 -7.45
CA ALA A 395 0.15 -15.18 -7.63
C ALA A 395 -1.07 -14.59 -8.37
N PRO A 396 -1.60 -15.19 -9.46
CA PRO A 396 -2.83 -14.68 -10.11
C PRO A 396 -4.06 -14.73 -9.19
N PHE A 397 -4.20 -15.80 -8.39
CA PHE A 397 -5.28 -15.94 -7.42
C PHE A 397 -5.15 -14.90 -6.29
N PHE A 398 -3.95 -14.71 -5.74
CA PHE A 398 -3.65 -13.74 -4.68
C PHE A 398 -3.82 -12.30 -5.10
N LEU A 399 -3.42 -11.93 -6.32
CA LEU A 399 -3.65 -10.61 -6.88
C LEU A 399 -5.15 -10.31 -6.98
N LYS A 400 -5.92 -11.21 -7.61
CA LYS A 400 -7.38 -11.06 -7.74
C LYS A 400 -8.07 -11.01 -6.36
N TYR A 401 -7.92 -12.08 -5.58
CA TYR A 401 -8.63 -12.24 -4.31
C TYR A 401 -8.18 -11.21 -3.27
N GLY A 402 -6.90 -10.84 -3.24
CA GLY A 402 -6.43 -9.79 -2.34
C GLY A 402 -7.00 -8.41 -2.70
N SER A 403 -7.18 -8.08 -3.99
CA SER A 403 -7.89 -6.85 -4.39
C SER A 403 -9.38 -6.90 -4.03
N GLU A 404 -10.05 -8.05 -4.19
CA GLU A 404 -11.43 -8.25 -3.71
C GLU A 404 -11.53 -8.04 -2.18
N LEU A 405 -10.54 -8.49 -1.41
CA LEU A 405 -10.45 -8.23 0.04
C LEU A 405 -10.16 -6.77 0.37
N MET A 406 -9.35 -6.06 -0.42
CA MET A 406 -9.06 -4.63 -0.20
C MET A 406 -10.31 -3.78 -0.41
N SER A 407 -11.02 -3.95 -1.54
CA SER A 407 -12.30 -3.28 -1.77
C SER A 407 -13.38 -3.66 -0.74
N LYS A 408 -13.38 -4.90 -0.24
CA LYS A 408 -14.25 -5.31 0.86
C LYS A 408 -13.93 -4.59 2.17
N LEU A 409 -12.66 -4.34 2.47
CA LEU A 409 -12.26 -3.64 3.69
C LEU A 409 -12.69 -2.17 3.65
N GLU A 410 -12.47 -1.48 2.53
CA GLU A 410 -12.90 -0.10 2.30
C GLU A 410 -14.42 0.06 2.52
N LEU A 411 -15.24 -0.84 1.98
CA LEU A 411 -16.71 -0.85 2.14
C LEU A 411 -17.20 -1.16 3.57
N LEU A 412 -16.37 -1.81 4.41
CA LEU A 412 -16.77 -2.23 5.76
C LEU A 412 -16.58 -1.13 6.82
N GLU A 413 -15.72 -0.14 6.58
CA GLU A 413 -15.47 0.96 7.51
C GLU A 413 -16.68 1.91 7.66
N GLU A 414 -17.45 2.10 6.58
CA GLU A 414 -18.66 2.92 6.57
C GLU A 414 -19.73 2.40 7.53
N ASN A 415 -19.86 1.06 7.63
CA ASN A 415 -21.04 0.40 8.20
C ASN A 415 -20.88 0.00 9.69
N LYS A 416 -19.65 -0.09 10.20
CA LYS A 416 -19.28 -0.29 11.64
C LYS A 416 -19.84 -1.52 12.39
N GLN A 417 -20.77 -2.28 11.82
CA GLN A 417 -21.47 -3.38 12.51
C GLN A 417 -20.86 -4.78 12.27
N ASP A 418 -20.05 -4.97 11.22
CA ASP A 418 -19.64 -6.31 10.74
C ASP A 418 -18.13 -6.60 10.93
N SER A 419 -17.70 -6.58 12.20
CA SER A 419 -16.28 -6.65 12.57
C SER A 419 -15.62 -8.02 12.34
N GLU A 420 -16.37 -9.13 12.35
CA GLU A 420 -15.83 -10.48 12.10
C GLU A 420 -15.44 -10.65 10.62
N ASN A 421 -16.25 -10.14 9.69
CA ASN A 421 -15.94 -10.15 8.27
C ASN A 421 -14.75 -9.22 7.94
N ALA A 422 -14.64 -8.06 8.57
CA ALA A 422 -13.48 -7.18 8.43
C ALA A 422 -12.19 -7.86 8.96
N GLN A 423 -12.22 -8.44 10.17
CA GLN A 423 -11.08 -9.17 10.72
C GLN A 423 -10.66 -10.36 9.83
N THR A 424 -11.62 -11.10 9.28
CA THR A 424 -11.36 -12.20 8.33
C THR A 424 -10.60 -11.70 7.09
N ALA A 425 -11.07 -10.61 6.47
CA ALA A 425 -10.43 -10.03 5.30
C ALA A 425 -9.02 -9.51 5.60
N VAL A 426 -8.82 -8.81 6.72
CA VAL A 426 -7.49 -8.37 7.21
C VAL A 426 -6.53 -9.56 7.36
N ILE A 427 -6.98 -10.67 7.99
CA ILE A 427 -6.14 -11.84 8.22
C ILE A 427 -5.76 -12.52 6.90
N ASN A 428 -6.71 -12.68 5.98
CA ASN A 428 -6.46 -13.30 4.68
C ASN A 428 -5.50 -12.45 3.83
N LEU A 429 -5.73 -11.14 3.73
CA LEU A 429 -4.86 -10.20 3.00
C LEU A 429 -3.44 -10.14 3.61
N MET A 430 -3.34 -10.15 4.94
CA MET A 430 -2.06 -10.24 5.64
C MET A 430 -1.27 -11.50 5.26
N MET A 431 -1.92 -12.66 5.06
CA MET A 431 -1.21 -13.86 4.61
C MET A 431 -0.76 -13.78 3.15
N ILE A 432 -1.53 -13.13 2.27
CA ILE A 432 -1.12 -12.86 0.89
C ILE A 432 0.14 -11.98 0.86
N LEU A 433 0.14 -10.84 1.55
CA LEU A 433 1.29 -9.93 1.62
C LEU A 433 2.54 -10.58 2.21
N ARG A 434 2.37 -11.42 3.25
CA ARG A 434 3.48 -12.22 3.81
C ARG A 434 4.00 -13.28 2.85
N SER A 435 3.13 -13.85 2.01
CA SER A 435 3.51 -14.83 0.97
C SER A 435 4.33 -14.16 -0.13
N PHE A 436 3.89 -12.99 -0.62
CA PHE A 436 4.66 -12.18 -1.56
C PHE A 436 5.99 -11.72 -0.95
N ALA A 437 6.04 -11.27 0.31
CA ALA A 437 7.31 -10.91 0.96
C ALA A 437 8.28 -12.11 1.00
N ASN A 438 7.78 -13.32 1.27
CA ASN A 438 8.58 -14.54 1.32
C ASN A 438 9.19 -14.94 -0.04
N THR A 439 8.61 -14.57 -1.18
CA THR A 439 9.15 -14.98 -2.49
C THR A 439 10.48 -14.30 -2.82
N PHE A 440 10.74 -13.12 -2.26
CA PHE A 440 12.00 -12.38 -2.43
C PHE A 440 13.20 -13.04 -1.76
N GLN A 441 13.01 -14.12 -1.01
CA GLN A 441 14.14 -14.92 -0.49
C GLN A 441 14.88 -15.70 -1.59
N HIS A 442 14.28 -15.83 -2.79
CA HIS A 442 14.75 -16.74 -3.85
C HIS A 442 14.94 -16.01 -5.18
N GLU A 443 16.04 -16.30 -5.87
CA GLU A 443 16.34 -15.75 -7.20
C GLU A 443 15.21 -16.03 -8.21
N LYS A 444 14.64 -17.25 -8.19
CA LYS A 444 13.48 -17.62 -9.03
C LYS A 444 12.25 -16.76 -8.73
N GLY A 445 12.01 -16.44 -7.46
CA GLY A 445 10.90 -15.57 -7.05
C GLY A 445 11.11 -14.12 -7.45
N ILE A 446 12.36 -13.63 -7.40
CA ILE A 446 12.72 -12.31 -7.91
C ILE A 446 12.56 -12.26 -9.45
N LYS A 447 13.04 -13.27 -10.18
CA LYS A 447 12.91 -13.36 -11.64
C LYS A 447 11.45 -13.33 -12.11
N TYR A 448 10.56 -14.07 -11.44
CA TYR A 448 9.12 -14.00 -11.71
C TYR A 448 8.54 -12.58 -11.55
N TRP A 449 8.98 -11.81 -10.55
CA TRP A 449 8.52 -10.44 -10.34
C TRP A 449 9.21 -9.40 -11.23
N ILE A 450 10.29 -9.73 -11.94
CA ILE A 450 10.94 -8.84 -12.93
C ILE A 450 10.19 -8.87 -14.28
N GLU A 451 9.43 -9.93 -14.57
CA GLU A 451 8.54 -9.99 -15.74
C GLU A 451 7.53 -8.82 -15.68
N LYS A 452 7.52 -7.97 -16.72
CA LYS A 452 6.83 -6.67 -16.71
C LYS A 452 5.37 -6.73 -16.22
N SER A 453 4.57 -7.66 -16.72
CA SER A 453 3.17 -7.85 -16.27
C SER A 453 3.06 -8.12 -14.76
N ASN A 454 3.97 -8.95 -14.24
CA ASN A 454 3.94 -9.39 -12.85
C ASN A 454 4.45 -8.27 -11.94
N PHE A 455 5.42 -7.47 -12.40
CA PHE A 455 5.91 -6.30 -11.68
C PHE A 455 4.83 -5.22 -11.55
N ASN A 456 4.19 -4.84 -12.66
CA ASN A 456 3.07 -3.88 -12.67
C ASN A 456 1.99 -4.30 -11.67
N ASN A 457 1.53 -5.55 -11.74
CA ASN A 457 0.50 -6.08 -10.84
C ASN A 457 0.94 -6.10 -9.36
N LEU A 458 2.21 -6.42 -9.07
CA LEU A 458 2.75 -6.38 -7.70
C LEU A 458 2.80 -4.95 -7.15
N ILE A 459 3.16 -3.98 -8.00
CA ILE A 459 3.25 -2.56 -7.62
C ILE A 459 1.87 -2.01 -7.30
N GLU A 460 0.87 -2.28 -8.14
CA GLU A 460 -0.54 -1.88 -7.95
C GLU A 460 -1.17 -2.52 -6.70
N PHE A 461 -0.91 -3.82 -6.49
CA PHE A 461 -1.35 -4.54 -5.30
C PHE A 461 -0.71 -3.97 -4.03
N LEU A 462 0.60 -3.70 -4.07
CA LEU A 462 1.34 -3.14 -2.95
C LEU A 462 0.89 -1.72 -2.63
N SER A 463 0.76 -0.82 -3.63
CA SER A 463 0.32 0.56 -3.40
C SER A 463 -1.06 0.58 -2.74
N THR A 464 -2.02 -0.18 -3.26
CA THR A 464 -3.35 -0.33 -2.65
C THR A 464 -3.25 -0.82 -1.20
N SER A 465 -2.44 -1.84 -0.92
CA SER A 465 -2.22 -2.38 0.44
C SER A 465 -1.46 -1.46 1.41
N LEU A 466 -0.88 -0.37 0.92
CA LEU A 466 -0.26 0.71 1.71
C LEU A 466 -1.24 1.88 1.91
N LEU A 467 -2.30 1.99 1.09
CA LEU A 467 -3.27 3.09 1.09
C LEU A 467 -4.58 2.78 1.82
N LEU A 468 -4.80 1.54 2.26
CA LEU A 468 -5.87 1.17 3.21
C LEU A 468 -5.82 2.05 4.48
N ASP A 469 -6.98 2.37 5.05
CA ASP A 469 -7.06 3.07 6.34
C ASP A 469 -6.61 2.15 7.49
N HIS A 470 -6.02 2.77 8.52
CA HIS A 470 -5.60 2.13 9.77
C HIS A 470 -6.76 1.71 10.67
N HIS A 471 -7.96 2.24 10.47
CA HIS A 471 -9.14 1.82 11.23
C HIS A 471 -9.59 0.40 10.86
N ALA A 472 -9.52 0.00 9.58
CA ALA A 472 -9.57 -1.39 9.14
C ALA A 472 -8.23 -2.13 9.31
N ALA A 473 -7.10 -1.51 8.94
CA ALA A 473 -5.82 -2.21 8.84
C ALA A 473 -5.10 -2.38 10.20
N THR A 474 -5.20 -3.58 10.79
CA THR A 474 -4.46 -3.92 12.01
C THR A 474 -2.93 -3.76 11.85
N GLU A 475 -2.23 -3.51 12.96
CA GLU A 475 -0.77 -3.40 13.01
C GLU A 475 -0.04 -4.54 12.29
N ASN A 476 -0.58 -5.76 12.34
CA ASN A 476 0.05 -6.95 11.76
C ASN A 476 -0.04 -6.96 10.22
N LEU A 477 -1.04 -6.28 9.65
CA LEU A 477 -1.22 -6.03 8.22
C LEU A 477 -0.25 -4.93 7.75
N ILE A 478 -0.21 -3.79 8.46
CA ILE A 478 0.74 -2.69 8.20
C ILE A 478 2.20 -3.19 8.26
N LEU A 479 2.50 -4.08 9.22
CA LEU A 479 3.80 -4.74 9.36
C LEU A 479 4.10 -5.72 8.21
N ALA A 480 3.08 -6.24 7.51
CA ALA A 480 3.24 -7.04 6.28
C ALA A 480 3.46 -6.15 5.05
N SER A 481 2.60 -5.16 4.80
CA SER A 481 2.73 -4.23 3.67
C SER A 481 4.07 -3.49 3.68
N SER A 482 4.50 -2.97 4.84
CA SER A 482 5.82 -2.32 4.99
C SER A 482 7.00 -3.27 4.79
N SER A 483 6.86 -4.57 5.07
CA SER A 483 7.89 -5.57 4.77
C SER A 483 7.99 -5.88 3.28
N LEU A 484 6.84 -6.01 2.60
CA LEU A 484 6.81 -6.19 1.14
C LEU A 484 7.33 -4.95 0.42
N PHE A 485 7.00 -3.75 0.92
CA PHE A 485 7.54 -2.48 0.41
C PHE A 485 9.07 -2.46 0.44
N VAL A 486 9.74 -2.77 1.55
CA VAL A 486 11.22 -2.77 1.55
C VAL A 486 11.78 -3.79 0.56
N ASN A 487 11.15 -4.95 0.40
CA ASN A 487 11.59 -5.95 -0.59
C ASN A 487 11.46 -5.43 -2.04
N VAL A 488 10.38 -4.73 -2.36
CA VAL A 488 10.15 -4.07 -3.67
C VAL A 488 11.07 -2.88 -3.87
N ALA A 489 11.30 -2.04 -2.85
CA ALA A 489 12.24 -0.93 -2.89
C ALA A 489 13.69 -1.40 -3.08
N MET A 490 14.06 -2.54 -2.48
CA MET A 490 15.34 -3.20 -2.72
C MET A 490 15.48 -3.71 -4.16
N LEU A 491 14.39 -4.19 -4.78
CA LEU A 491 14.39 -4.60 -6.18
C LEU A 491 14.47 -3.39 -7.13
N LEU A 492 13.68 -2.35 -6.90
CA LEU A 492 13.75 -1.08 -7.64
C LEU A 492 15.15 -0.47 -7.61
N TYR A 493 15.78 -0.40 -6.43
CA TYR A 493 17.17 0.07 -6.29
C TYR A 493 18.14 -0.71 -7.19
N LYS A 494 18.03 -2.04 -7.21
CA LYS A 494 18.90 -2.91 -8.03
C LYS A 494 18.64 -2.70 -9.54
N LEU A 495 17.38 -2.65 -9.95
CA LEU A 495 17.00 -2.41 -11.35
C LEU A 495 17.43 -1.01 -11.84
N LYS A 496 17.50 0.01 -10.96
CA LYS A 496 18.05 1.34 -11.30
C LYS A 496 19.54 1.33 -11.64
N GLU A 497 20.32 0.40 -11.08
CA GLU A 497 21.75 0.25 -11.43
C GLU A 497 21.95 -0.43 -12.80
N GLU A 498 20.90 -1.07 -13.35
CA GLU A 498 20.94 -1.82 -14.61
C GLU A 498 20.22 -1.10 -15.78
N ASN A 499 19.10 -0.40 -15.55
CA ASN A 499 18.36 0.37 -16.58
C ASN A 499 17.56 1.55 -15.97
N SER A 500 17.53 2.71 -16.64
CA SER A 500 17.01 3.96 -16.05
C SER A 500 15.49 4.13 -16.08
N ASP A 501 14.83 3.76 -17.19
CA ASP A 501 13.53 4.37 -17.53
C ASP A 501 12.31 3.51 -17.14
N PHE A 502 12.42 2.18 -17.16
CA PHE A 502 11.34 1.27 -16.72
C PHE A 502 10.99 1.42 -15.23
N ASN A 503 11.92 1.97 -14.43
CA ASN A 503 11.84 1.96 -12.98
C ASN A 503 11.24 3.24 -12.37
N LYS A 504 11.10 4.33 -13.13
CA LYS A 504 10.70 5.65 -12.58
C LYS A 504 9.24 5.72 -12.17
N GLU A 505 8.32 5.26 -13.02
CA GLU A 505 6.88 5.22 -12.72
C GLU A 505 6.58 4.30 -11.51
N HIS A 506 7.17 3.11 -11.49
CA HIS A 506 7.06 2.18 -10.36
C HIS A 506 7.67 2.75 -9.07
N SER A 507 8.81 3.45 -9.16
CA SER A 507 9.41 4.18 -8.02
C SER A 507 8.49 5.28 -7.51
N PHE A 508 7.90 6.07 -8.41
CA PHE A 508 6.97 7.16 -8.07
C PHE A 508 5.74 6.65 -7.32
N THR A 509 5.07 5.62 -7.86
CA THR A 509 3.83 5.06 -7.29
C THR A 509 4.05 4.50 -5.90
N ILE A 510 5.13 3.74 -5.70
CA ILE A 510 5.49 3.17 -4.41
C ILE A 510 5.97 4.24 -3.42
N LEU A 511 6.77 5.21 -3.85
CA LEU A 511 7.21 6.33 -3.02
C LEU A 511 6.01 7.08 -2.44
N THR A 512 5.11 7.54 -3.31
CA THR A 512 3.87 8.26 -2.95
C THR A 512 3.02 7.47 -1.96
N SER A 513 2.76 6.19 -2.25
CA SER A 513 1.97 5.32 -1.36
C SER A 513 2.62 5.12 0.01
N SER A 514 3.96 5.01 0.04
CA SER A 514 4.72 4.87 1.29
C SER A 514 4.79 6.16 2.12
N ILE A 515 4.78 7.33 1.47
CA ILE A 515 4.72 8.65 2.11
C ILE A 515 3.37 8.84 2.80
N ILE A 516 2.27 8.55 2.11
CA ILE A 516 0.91 8.64 2.67
C ILE A 516 0.76 7.73 3.89
N LEU A 517 1.26 6.49 3.81
CA LEU A 517 1.29 5.57 4.95
C LEU A 517 2.14 6.08 6.11
N LEU A 518 3.32 6.65 5.83
CA LEU A 518 4.20 7.22 6.86
C LEU A 518 3.53 8.40 7.57
N GLN A 519 2.90 9.31 6.81
CA GLN A 519 2.21 10.47 7.36
C GLN A 519 1.05 10.05 8.28
N ARG A 520 0.16 9.16 7.82
CA ARG A 520 -0.95 8.63 8.63
C ARG A 520 -0.47 7.97 9.93
N LEU A 521 0.62 7.19 9.87
CA LEU A 521 1.24 6.60 11.07
C LEU A 521 1.81 7.66 12.02
N LEU A 522 2.34 8.78 11.52
CA LEU A 522 2.89 9.86 12.33
C LEU A 522 1.83 10.78 12.97
N GLU A 523 0.67 10.91 12.32
CA GLU A 523 -0.50 11.70 12.76
C GLU A 523 -1.39 10.97 13.77
N LYS A 524 -1.19 9.65 13.96
CA LYS A 524 -1.87 8.82 14.96
C LYS A 524 -1.66 9.38 16.38
N ASN A 525 -2.70 9.96 16.97
CA ASN A 525 -2.69 10.65 18.26
C ASN A 525 -2.51 9.74 19.51
N THR A 526 -2.07 8.49 19.35
CA THR A 526 -1.80 7.54 20.45
C THR A 526 -0.30 7.31 20.62
N GLU A 527 0.11 6.72 21.73
CA GLU A 527 1.46 6.15 21.81
C GLU A 527 1.68 5.11 20.72
N PHE A 528 2.90 5.05 20.18
CA PHE A 528 3.28 4.12 19.13
C PHE A 528 3.72 2.77 19.70
N THR A 529 3.15 1.69 19.18
CA THR A 529 3.48 0.34 19.64
C THR A 529 4.79 -0.16 19.05
N ASN A 530 5.32 -1.25 19.61
CA ASN A 530 6.49 -1.93 19.06
C ASN A 530 6.29 -2.47 17.63
N LYS A 531 5.05 -2.49 17.10
CA LYS A 531 4.78 -2.82 15.68
C LYS A 531 4.72 -1.56 14.82
N ASP A 532 4.09 -0.49 15.30
CA ASP A 532 4.16 0.83 14.64
C ASP A 532 5.63 1.22 14.40
N ASN A 533 6.49 1.09 15.42
CA ASN A 533 7.92 1.43 15.34
C ASN A 533 8.69 0.58 14.31
N LYS A 534 8.32 -0.70 14.14
CA LYS A 534 8.87 -1.59 13.11
C LYS A 534 8.37 -1.22 11.71
N SER A 535 7.10 -0.86 11.57
CA SER A 535 6.53 -0.42 10.30
C SER A 535 7.14 0.93 9.87
N ILE A 536 7.23 1.91 10.76
CA ILE A 536 7.85 3.23 10.50
C ILE A 536 9.31 3.08 10.07
N SER A 537 10.12 2.31 10.81
CA SER A 537 11.54 2.11 10.45
C SER A 537 11.72 1.37 9.11
N ARG A 538 10.82 0.43 8.77
CA ARG A 538 10.77 -0.19 7.43
C ARG A 538 10.37 0.79 6.34
N ILE A 539 9.34 1.60 6.56
CA ILE A 539 8.87 2.56 5.56
C ILE A 539 9.97 3.58 5.26
N ILE A 540 10.62 4.14 6.28
CA ILE A 540 11.75 5.06 6.08
C ILE A 540 12.90 4.36 5.34
N ALA A 541 13.26 3.12 5.72
CA ALA A 541 14.28 2.34 5.01
C ALA A 541 13.94 2.08 3.52
N GLY A 542 12.67 1.82 3.20
CA GLY A 542 12.18 1.65 1.83
C GLY A 542 12.22 2.97 1.04
N ILE A 543 11.86 4.09 1.67
CA ILE A 543 11.98 5.43 1.07
C ILE A 543 13.45 5.72 0.74
N CYS A 544 14.38 5.53 1.69
CA CYS A 544 15.82 5.71 1.46
C CYS A 544 16.34 4.88 0.28
N LYS A 545 15.82 3.66 0.08
CA LYS A 545 16.15 2.81 -1.07
C LYS A 545 15.61 3.36 -2.41
N VAL A 546 14.41 3.93 -2.43
CA VAL A 546 13.80 4.47 -3.66
C VAL A 546 14.43 5.81 -4.07
N LEU A 547 14.74 6.68 -3.09
CA LEU A 547 15.38 7.99 -3.30
C LEU A 547 16.86 7.89 -3.69
N TRP A 548 17.50 6.74 -3.49
CA TRP A 548 18.95 6.59 -3.62
C TRP A 548 19.46 6.93 -5.03
N ARG A 549 20.35 7.93 -5.09
CA ARG A 549 20.96 8.45 -6.34
C ARG A 549 19.93 8.89 -7.40
N ASP A 550 18.73 9.30 -6.96
CA ASP A 550 17.67 9.79 -7.83
C ASP A 550 17.18 11.16 -7.36
N ASP A 551 17.97 12.19 -7.67
CA ASP A 551 17.70 13.59 -7.32
C ASP A 551 16.26 14.01 -7.70
N SER A 552 15.70 13.47 -8.79
CA SER A 552 14.34 13.77 -9.24
C SER A 552 13.25 13.24 -8.31
N LEU A 553 13.51 12.14 -7.59
CA LEU A 553 12.63 11.63 -6.54
C LEU A 553 12.90 12.30 -5.19
N VAL A 554 14.10 12.81 -4.94
CA VAL A 554 14.41 13.62 -3.75
C VAL A 554 13.68 14.96 -3.81
N ASP A 555 13.75 15.67 -4.94
CA ASP A 555 12.99 16.91 -5.18
C ASP A 555 11.48 16.69 -5.03
N LEU A 556 10.97 15.54 -5.48
CA LEU A 556 9.57 15.15 -5.30
C LEU A 556 9.24 14.84 -3.83
N PHE A 557 10.09 14.09 -3.12
CA PHE A 557 9.89 13.76 -1.70
C PHE A 557 9.78 15.03 -0.85
N LEU A 558 10.61 16.04 -1.13
CA LEU A 558 10.57 17.33 -0.44
C LEU A 558 9.28 18.12 -0.73
N GLN A 559 8.66 17.94 -1.90
CA GLN A 559 7.38 18.60 -2.24
C GLN A 559 6.17 18.07 -1.45
N PHE A 560 6.22 16.83 -0.92
CA PHE A 560 5.14 16.30 -0.08
C PHE A 560 5.01 17.02 1.28
N GLY A 561 5.99 17.86 1.68
CA GLY A 561 5.90 18.66 2.90
C GLY A 561 5.82 17.82 4.19
N LEU A 562 6.31 16.59 4.14
CA LEU A 562 6.32 15.66 5.28
C LEU A 562 6.97 16.31 6.51
N ASP A 563 6.27 16.26 7.64
CA ASP A 563 6.80 16.73 8.92
C ASP A 563 7.89 15.78 9.44
N LEU A 564 9.12 16.02 8.96
CA LEU A 564 10.30 15.28 9.38
C LEU A 564 10.68 15.59 10.83
N GLU A 565 10.28 16.74 11.38
CA GLU A 565 10.55 17.09 12.78
C GLU A 565 9.86 16.10 13.73
N LYS A 566 8.60 15.73 13.48
CA LYS A 566 7.91 14.63 14.21
C LYS A 566 8.65 13.28 14.18
N ILE A 567 9.37 12.98 13.09
CA ILE A 567 10.23 11.78 12.99
C ILE A 567 11.50 11.97 13.83
N PHE A 568 12.05 13.18 13.83
CA PHE A 568 13.32 13.54 14.46
C PHE A 568 13.24 13.97 15.94
N GLU A 569 12.07 14.27 16.48
CA GLU A 569 11.87 14.62 17.90
C GLU A 569 11.73 13.38 18.78
N LYS A 570 11.03 12.34 18.31
CA LYS A 570 10.69 11.12 19.08
C LYS A 570 11.90 10.20 19.41
N LYS A 571 13.13 10.68 19.20
CA LYS A 571 14.41 9.93 19.31
C LYS A 571 14.69 9.32 20.68
N ASN A 572 14.18 9.87 21.77
CA ASN A 572 14.72 9.67 23.13
C ASN A 572 14.17 8.44 23.89
N SER A 573 13.48 7.50 23.24
CA SER A 573 12.97 6.28 23.89
C SER A 573 13.74 5.01 23.47
N LYS A 574 13.94 4.06 24.41
CA LYS A 574 14.71 2.81 24.14
C LYS A 574 14.07 1.92 23.06
N SER A 575 12.78 2.09 22.77
CA SER A 575 12.04 1.40 21.71
C SER A 575 12.30 1.97 20.30
N PHE A 576 12.92 3.15 20.18
CA PHE A 576 13.02 3.89 18.91
C PHE A 576 14.31 3.71 18.11
N ASN A 577 15.28 2.93 18.60
CA ASN A 577 16.62 2.82 17.99
C ASN A 577 16.63 2.50 16.48
N GLN A 578 15.71 1.65 15.97
CA GLN A 578 15.64 1.35 14.54
C GLN A 578 15.07 2.51 13.69
N VAL A 579 14.12 3.27 14.24
CA VAL A 579 13.58 4.48 13.59
C VAL A 579 14.67 5.55 13.54
N ASN A 580 15.41 5.73 14.65
CA ASN A 580 16.51 6.71 14.74
C ASN A 580 17.60 6.45 13.69
N ILE A 581 17.96 5.19 13.44
CA ILE A 581 18.94 4.82 12.41
C ILE A 581 18.38 5.13 11.02
N ALA A 582 17.18 4.64 10.69
CA ALA A 582 16.58 4.84 9.38
C ALA A 582 16.36 6.33 9.04
N ALA A 583 15.89 7.13 10.01
CA ALA A 583 15.72 8.57 9.86
C ALA A 583 17.07 9.30 9.72
N GLY A 584 18.12 8.84 10.43
CA GLY A 584 19.47 9.34 10.26
C GLY A 584 20.04 9.11 8.85
N GLU A 585 19.75 7.95 8.25
CA GLU A 585 20.09 7.68 6.84
C GLU A 585 19.26 8.54 5.87
N LEU A 586 17.98 8.77 6.16
CA LEU A 586 17.14 9.68 5.36
C LEU A 586 17.72 11.12 5.36
N GLN A 587 18.10 11.66 6.52
CA GLN A 587 18.72 12.99 6.59
C GLN A 587 20.02 13.08 5.78
N GLN A 588 20.77 11.99 5.66
CA GLN A 588 22.00 11.97 4.83
C GLN A 588 21.71 11.91 3.32
N ILE A 589 20.52 11.46 2.90
CA ILE A 589 20.08 11.49 1.49
C ILE A 589 19.55 12.88 1.10
N LEU A 590 19.00 13.64 2.05
CA LEU A 590 18.43 14.96 1.82
C LEU A 590 19.44 16.14 1.89
N ASN A 591 20.73 15.88 2.18
CA ASN A 591 21.79 16.87 2.42
C ASN A 591 22.86 16.92 1.28
#